data_AF-A8TVR8-F1
#
_entry.id   AF-A8TVR8-F1
#
_cell.length_a   1.000
_cell.length_b   1.000
_cell.length_c   1.000
_cell.angle_alpha   90.00
_cell.angle_beta   90.00
_cell.angle_gamma   90.00
#
_symmetry.space_group_name_H-M   'P 1'
#
loop_
_entity.id
_entity.type
_entity.pdbx_description
1 polymer ?
#
loop_
_entity_poly.entity_id
_entity_poly.type
_entity_poly.pdbx_seq_one_letter_code
_entity_poly.pdbx_strand_id
1 'polypeptide(L)'
;MTARVVTIAQQKGGAGKTTLAAHLAVAWAQSGKSVAVVDIDPQASLSSWWAMRAEIGVPPPTGAKGKGGLSVHRITGWRTANEVEKLARTHDVVVIDSPPHAETEAKIAVRSADVVVVPLQPSPMDFWATKATLDLAAGENTEALLVLNRVPPRAKLTGAMTDKLAGLGAKVAKARIGNRVALAASLLEGLGVTEYQKSGSAAVEIKALAAEILKAAG
;
A
#
# COMPACT_ATOMS: atom_id res chain seq x y z
N MET A 1 0.48 18.02 -13.21
CA MET A 1 -0.13 16.68 -13.10
C MET A 1 -0.88 16.66 -11.78
N THR A 2 -2.09 16.09 -11.77
CA THR A 2 -2.81 15.79 -10.52
C THR A 2 -2.05 14.68 -9.78
N ALA A 3 -1.94 14.78 -8.46
CA ALA A 3 -1.38 13.69 -7.67
C ALA A 3 -2.20 12.41 -7.84
N ARG A 4 -1.55 11.26 -7.65
CA ARG A 4 -2.23 9.97 -7.53
C ARG A 4 -2.46 9.66 -6.06
N VAL A 5 -3.70 9.48 -5.65
CA VAL A 5 -4.08 9.09 -4.30
C VAL A 5 -4.38 7.59 -4.26
N VAL A 6 -3.61 6.86 -3.46
CA VAL A 6 -3.69 5.41 -3.33
C VAL A 6 -4.05 5.05 -1.90
N THR A 7 -5.17 4.38 -1.69
CA THR A 7 -5.54 3.86 -0.37
C THR A 7 -5.19 2.38 -0.29
N ILE A 8 -4.49 1.96 0.77
CA ILE A 8 -4.31 0.54 1.06
C ILE A 8 -5.31 0.13 2.14
N ALA A 9 -6.34 -0.60 1.72
CA ALA A 9 -7.46 -0.98 2.58
C ALA A 9 -7.73 -2.48 2.58
N GLN A 10 -8.07 -2.99 3.75
CA GLN A 10 -8.48 -4.37 4.01
C GLN A 10 -9.01 -4.45 5.43
N GLN A 11 -10.28 -4.81 5.59
CA GLN A 11 -10.93 -4.91 6.90
C GLN A 11 -10.26 -5.94 7.81
N LYS A 12 -9.78 -7.05 7.22
CA LYS A 12 -9.05 -8.09 7.96
C LYS A 12 -7.71 -7.58 8.48
N GLY A 13 -7.47 -7.83 9.78
CA GLY A 13 -6.16 -7.62 10.40
C GLY A 13 -5.07 -8.53 9.78
N GLY A 14 -3.83 -8.03 9.71
CA GLY A 14 -2.69 -8.85 9.27
C GLY A 14 -2.57 -9.11 7.76
N ALA A 15 -3.38 -8.46 6.92
CA ALA A 15 -3.28 -8.58 5.46
C ALA A 15 -2.04 -7.90 4.83
N GLY A 16 -1.27 -7.15 5.63
CA GLY A 16 -0.03 -6.50 5.22
C GLY A 16 -0.19 -5.09 4.65
N LYS A 17 -1.24 -4.35 5.05
CA LYS A 17 -1.50 -2.96 4.61
C LYS A 17 -0.31 -2.03 4.84
N THR A 18 0.04 -1.81 6.11
CA THR A 18 1.18 -0.99 6.55
C THR A 18 2.50 -1.42 5.92
N THR A 19 2.74 -2.73 5.84
CA THR A 19 3.95 -3.28 5.20
C THR A 19 4.03 -2.88 3.73
N LEU A 20 2.95 -3.05 2.96
CA LEU A 20 2.93 -2.64 1.56
C LEU A 20 3.00 -1.11 1.43
N ALA A 21 2.30 -0.36 2.28
CA ALA A 21 2.31 1.10 2.24
C ALA A 21 3.72 1.66 2.40
N ALA A 22 4.48 1.19 3.40
CA ALA A 22 5.88 1.58 3.60
C ALA A 22 6.76 1.22 2.40
N HIS A 23 6.70 -0.03 1.92
CA HIS A 23 7.56 -0.50 0.83
C HIS A 23 7.26 0.17 -0.51
N LEU A 24 5.97 0.39 -0.81
CA LEU A 24 5.55 1.09 -2.02
C LEU A 24 5.96 2.56 -1.96
N ALA A 25 5.80 3.22 -0.81
CA ALA A 25 6.21 4.62 -0.62
C ALA A 25 7.72 4.80 -0.84
N VAL A 26 8.55 3.91 -0.30
CA VAL A 26 10.01 3.92 -0.57
C VAL A 26 10.29 3.71 -2.06
N ALA A 27 9.64 2.74 -2.71
CA ALA A 27 9.86 2.45 -4.12
C ALA A 27 9.49 3.63 -5.03
N TRP A 28 8.36 4.30 -4.76
CA TRP A 28 7.96 5.50 -5.48
C TRP A 28 8.91 6.67 -5.26
N ALA A 29 9.36 6.89 -4.03
CA ALA A 29 10.35 7.94 -3.73
C ALA A 29 11.68 7.68 -4.47
N GLN A 30 12.16 6.44 -4.49
CA GLN A 30 13.34 6.04 -5.27
C GLN A 30 13.15 6.18 -6.79
N SER A 31 11.90 6.12 -7.29
CA SER A 31 11.60 6.43 -8.69
C SER A 31 11.57 7.94 -9.00
N GLY A 32 11.89 8.80 -8.01
CA GLY A 32 11.94 10.24 -8.14
C GLY A 32 10.61 10.95 -7.89
N LYS A 33 9.61 10.27 -7.30
CA LYS A 33 8.31 10.87 -6.94
C LYS A 33 8.38 11.55 -5.58
N SER A 34 7.71 12.70 -5.43
CA SER A 34 7.40 13.21 -4.09
C SER A 34 6.22 12.42 -3.52
N VAL A 35 6.44 11.74 -2.39
CA VAL A 35 5.46 10.84 -1.78
C VAL A 35 5.08 11.35 -0.39
N ALA A 36 3.78 11.45 -0.13
CA ALA A 36 3.23 11.63 1.20
C ALA A 36 2.49 10.35 1.63
N VAL A 37 2.80 9.86 2.82
CA VAL A 37 2.00 8.81 3.46
C VAL A 37 1.14 9.43 4.54
N VAL A 38 -0.13 9.07 4.55
CA VAL A 38 -1.15 9.42 5.53
C VAL A 38 -1.46 8.17 6.34
N ASP A 39 -0.94 8.12 7.56
CA ASP A 39 -1.17 7.02 8.50
C ASP A 39 -2.38 7.37 9.37
N ILE A 40 -3.49 6.68 9.11
CA ILE A 40 -4.76 6.84 9.83
C ILE A 40 -5.07 5.64 10.73
N ASP A 41 -4.16 4.66 10.81
CA ASP A 41 -4.32 3.55 11.76
C ASP A 41 -4.03 4.06 13.18
N PRO A 42 -4.95 3.88 14.15
CA PRO A 42 -4.68 4.22 15.54
C PRO A 42 -3.40 3.58 16.11
N GLN A 43 -3.02 2.40 15.62
CA GLN A 43 -1.77 1.72 15.99
C GLN A 43 -0.52 2.44 15.48
N ALA A 44 -0.66 3.31 14.47
CA ALA A 44 0.39 4.17 13.92
C ALA A 44 1.71 3.44 13.62
N SER A 45 1.62 2.18 13.15
CA SER A 45 2.78 1.33 12.92
C SER A 45 3.70 1.91 11.84
N LEU A 46 3.13 2.56 10.81
CA LEU A 46 3.90 3.19 9.74
C LEU A 46 4.61 4.44 10.26
N SER A 47 3.92 5.28 11.02
CA SER A 47 4.50 6.46 11.67
C SER A 47 5.65 6.07 12.61
N SER A 48 5.49 4.97 13.35
CA SER A 48 6.51 4.46 14.26
C SER A 48 7.75 3.97 13.52
N TRP A 49 7.56 3.26 12.40
CA TRP A 49 8.67 2.88 11.50
C TRP A 49 9.41 4.10 10.95
N TRP A 50 8.68 5.14 10.52
CA TRP A 50 9.28 6.36 10.01
C TRP A 50 10.08 7.14 11.06
N ALA A 51 9.55 7.22 12.29
CA ALA A 51 10.25 7.83 13.42
C ALA A 51 11.54 7.07 13.76
N MET A 52 11.47 5.74 13.83
CA MET A 52 12.63 4.90 14.07
C MET A 52 13.70 5.09 12.99
N ARG A 53 13.31 5.12 11.71
CA ARG A 53 14.21 5.38 10.58
C ARG A 53 15.02 6.67 10.77
N ALA A 54 14.37 7.74 11.22
CA ALA A 54 15.01 9.01 11.51
C ALA A 54 15.95 8.93 12.73
N GLU A 55 15.52 8.24 13.79
CA GLU A 55 16.30 8.05 15.02
C GLU A 55 17.63 7.33 14.77
N ILE A 56 17.62 6.29 13.93
CA ILE A 56 18.83 5.54 13.56
C ILE A 56 19.63 6.18 12.42
N GLY A 57 19.27 7.40 12.00
CA GLY A 57 20.02 8.18 11.01
C GLY A 57 19.89 7.69 9.56
N VAL A 58 18.87 6.87 9.24
CA VAL A 58 18.62 6.46 7.86
C VAL A 58 17.94 7.62 7.11
N PRO A 59 18.55 8.16 6.05
CA PRO A 59 18.01 9.33 5.35
C PRO A 59 16.70 9.00 4.63
N PRO A 60 15.83 9.98 4.37
CA PRO A 60 14.67 9.79 3.51
C PRO A 60 15.06 9.21 2.14
N PRO A 61 14.29 8.25 1.60
CA PRO A 61 14.58 7.70 0.28
C PRO A 61 14.40 8.77 -0.79
N THR A 62 15.34 8.83 -1.73
CA THR A 62 15.29 9.72 -2.90
C THR A 62 15.66 8.96 -4.16
N GLY A 63 15.21 9.48 -5.30
CA GLY A 63 15.60 9.03 -6.62
C GLY A 63 16.90 9.66 -7.11
N ALA A 64 17.21 9.42 -8.38
CA ALA A 64 18.43 9.92 -8.99
C ALA A 64 18.56 11.46 -8.84
N LYS A 65 19.77 11.92 -8.51
CA LYS A 65 20.09 13.35 -8.27
C LYS A 65 19.27 13.99 -7.14
N GLY A 66 18.82 13.20 -6.16
CA GLY A 66 18.07 13.70 -5.00
C GLY A 66 16.62 14.08 -5.30
N LYS A 67 16.07 13.67 -6.45
CA LYS A 67 14.67 13.92 -6.79
C LYS A 67 13.71 13.07 -5.95
N GLY A 68 12.50 13.57 -5.78
CA GLY A 68 11.46 12.90 -5.02
C GLY A 68 11.64 13.06 -3.52
N GLY A 69 11.10 12.13 -2.75
CA GLY A 69 11.19 12.15 -1.30
C GLY A 69 9.99 11.44 -0.67
N LEU A 70 10.10 11.20 0.63
CA LEU A 70 9.03 10.59 1.41
C LEU A 70 8.80 11.42 2.67
N SER A 71 7.53 11.73 2.92
CA SER A 71 7.05 12.28 4.19
C SER A 71 5.94 11.38 4.74
N VAL A 72 5.82 11.29 6.06
CA VAL A 72 4.77 10.53 6.75
C VAL A 72 4.02 11.44 7.70
N HIS A 73 2.70 11.43 7.60
CA HIS A 73 1.77 12.28 8.35
C HIS A 73 0.80 11.39 9.10
N ARG A 74 0.87 11.42 10.44
CA ARG A 74 -0.11 10.75 11.29
C ARG A 74 -1.35 11.63 11.39
N ILE A 75 -2.50 11.10 11.01
CA ILE A 75 -3.77 11.82 11.06
C ILE A 75 -4.78 11.00 11.85
N THR A 76 -5.44 11.63 12.81
CA THR A 76 -6.49 10.99 13.61
C THR A 76 -7.83 11.66 13.34
N GLY A 77 -8.88 10.82 13.23
CA GLY A 77 -10.26 11.28 13.06
C GLY A 77 -10.59 11.81 11.67
N TRP A 78 -11.61 12.67 11.60
CA TRP A 78 -12.30 13.07 10.37
C TRP A 78 -11.52 14.00 9.43
N ARG A 79 -10.33 14.47 9.82
CA ARG A 79 -9.53 15.45 9.05
C ARG A 79 -8.83 14.85 7.83
N THR A 80 -8.89 13.53 7.65
CA THR A 80 -8.19 12.79 6.58
C THR A 80 -8.44 13.38 5.20
N ALA A 81 -9.69 13.67 4.83
CA ALA A 81 -10.00 14.16 3.49
C ALA A 81 -9.29 15.49 3.15
N ASN A 82 -9.35 16.46 4.08
CA ASN A 82 -8.76 17.78 3.88
C ASN A 82 -7.23 17.73 3.81
N GLU A 83 -6.60 16.92 4.66
CA GLU A 83 -5.14 16.78 4.65
C GLU A 83 -4.66 16.02 3.40
N VAL A 84 -5.40 14.99 2.95
CA VAL A 84 -5.12 14.30 1.68
C VAL A 84 -5.19 15.27 0.51
N GLU A 85 -6.23 16.11 0.45
CA GLU A 85 -6.36 17.12 -0.61
C GLU A 85 -5.19 18.12 -0.60
N LYS A 86 -4.78 18.58 0.58
CA LYS A 86 -3.63 19.49 0.73
C LYS A 86 -2.32 18.83 0.27
N LEU A 87 -2.09 17.58 0.65
CA LEU A 87 -0.90 16.83 0.27
C LEU A 87 -0.88 16.54 -1.25
N ALA A 88 -2.04 16.22 -1.83
CA ALA A 88 -2.22 16.00 -3.26
C ALA A 88 -1.91 17.23 -4.13
N ARG A 89 -1.87 18.44 -3.55
CA ARG A 89 -1.45 19.66 -4.27
C ARG A 89 0.08 19.82 -4.36
N THR A 90 0.83 19.12 -3.51
CA THR A 90 2.28 19.31 -3.34
C THR A 90 3.11 18.05 -3.59
N HIS A 91 2.46 16.89 -3.66
CA HIS A 91 3.10 15.59 -3.86
C HIS A 91 2.64 14.94 -5.17
N ASP A 92 3.50 14.12 -5.78
CA ASP A 92 3.13 13.32 -6.96
C ASP A 92 2.22 12.14 -6.57
N VAL A 93 2.41 11.61 -5.35
CA VAL A 93 1.71 10.43 -4.84
C VAL A 93 1.33 10.66 -3.37
N VAL A 94 0.06 10.39 -3.04
CA VAL A 94 -0.41 10.32 -1.65
C VAL A 94 -0.86 8.90 -1.37
N VAL A 95 -0.38 8.30 -0.28
CA VAL A 95 -0.69 6.94 0.13
C VAL A 95 -1.40 6.97 1.46
N ILE A 96 -2.55 6.33 1.56
CA ILE A 96 -3.32 6.25 2.81
C ILE A 96 -3.19 4.82 3.37
N ASP A 97 -2.62 4.68 4.57
CA ASP A 97 -2.58 3.41 5.32
C ASP A 97 -3.78 3.34 6.26
N SER A 98 -4.74 2.46 5.96
CA SER A 98 -6.01 2.40 6.69
C SER A 98 -5.97 1.47 7.92
N PRO A 99 -6.73 1.74 8.99
CA PRO A 99 -6.92 0.79 10.07
C PRO A 99 -7.65 -0.49 9.62
N PRO A 100 -7.51 -1.60 10.36
CA PRO A 100 -8.43 -2.74 10.28
C PRO A 100 -9.75 -2.42 11.00
N HIS A 101 -10.88 -2.94 10.51
CA HIS A 101 -12.22 -2.87 11.13
C HIS A 101 -12.82 -1.47 11.44
N ALA A 102 -12.16 -0.34 11.14
CA ALA A 102 -12.74 0.99 11.37
C ALA A 102 -13.46 1.49 10.12
N GLU A 103 -14.80 1.34 10.10
CA GLU A 103 -15.61 1.60 8.89
C GLU A 103 -15.59 3.08 8.45
N THR A 104 -15.67 4.03 9.38
CA THR A 104 -15.77 5.46 9.05
C THR A 104 -14.48 5.99 8.43
N GLU A 105 -13.33 5.71 9.04
CA GLU A 105 -12.02 6.14 8.57
C GLU A 105 -11.65 5.45 7.26
N ALA A 106 -11.93 4.14 7.14
CA ALA A 106 -11.74 3.41 5.90
C ALA A 106 -12.58 3.99 4.77
N LYS A 107 -13.85 4.36 5.04
CA LYS A 107 -14.73 5.00 4.05
C LYS A 107 -14.19 6.34 3.55
N ILE A 108 -13.69 7.18 4.45
CA ILE A 108 -13.08 8.47 4.08
C ILE A 108 -11.82 8.25 3.22
N ALA A 109 -10.97 7.29 3.61
CA ALA A 109 -9.77 6.93 2.85
C ALA A 109 -10.10 6.39 1.46
N VAL A 110 -11.08 5.49 1.37
CA VAL A 110 -11.55 4.91 0.10
C VAL A 110 -12.07 6.02 -0.82
N ARG A 111 -12.99 6.86 -0.34
CA ARG A 111 -13.55 7.98 -1.12
C ARG A 111 -12.50 8.94 -1.66
N SER A 112 -11.40 9.12 -0.94
CA SER A 112 -10.35 10.07 -1.32
C SER A 112 -9.38 9.52 -2.36
N ALA A 113 -9.43 8.22 -2.68
CA ALA A 113 -8.47 7.55 -3.53
C ALA A 113 -8.86 7.54 -5.01
N ASP A 114 -7.88 7.57 -5.89
CA ASP A 114 -8.04 7.21 -7.31
C ASP A 114 -8.11 5.69 -7.47
N VAL A 115 -7.37 4.95 -6.62
CA VAL A 115 -7.41 3.49 -6.56
C VAL A 115 -7.27 2.97 -5.13
N VAL A 116 -8.08 1.97 -4.79
CA VAL A 116 -7.98 1.21 -3.54
C VAL A 116 -7.19 -0.07 -3.79
N VAL A 117 -6.02 -0.17 -3.20
CA VAL A 117 -5.20 -1.38 -3.20
C VAL A 117 -5.66 -2.29 -2.07
N VAL A 118 -6.13 -3.49 -2.43
CA VAL A 118 -6.68 -4.45 -1.48
C VAL A 118 -5.78 -5.67 -1.39
N PRO A 119 -4.88 -5.74 -0.39
CA PRO A 119 -4.02 -6.90 -0.22
C PRO A 119 -4.80 -8.08 0.34
N LEU A 120 -4.54 -9.27 -0.21
CA LEU A 120 -5.09 -10.53 0.29
C LEU A 120 -4.12 -11.69 0.06
N GLN A 121 -4.16 -12.69 0.94
CA GLN A 121 -3.46 -13.94 0.72
C GLN A 121 -4.30 -14.85 -0.20
N PRO A 122 -3.67 -15.78 -0.95
CA PRO A 122 -4.38 -16.80 -1.72
C PRO A 122 -4.97 -17.87 -0.78
N SER A 123 -5.97 -17.50 0.02
CA SER A 123 -6.65 -18.35 0.98
C SER A 123 -8.18 -18.13 0.95
N PRO A 124 -9.00 -19.16 1.23
CA PRO A 124 -10.46 -19.01 1.29
C PRO A 124 -10.93 -17.97 2.31
N MET A 125 -10.27 -17.89 3.46
CA MET A 125 -10.66 -16.95 4.52
C MET A 125 -10.37 -15.50 4.12
N ASP A 126 -9.25 -15.26 3.46
CA ASP A 126 -8.89 -13.93 2.95
C ASP A 126 -9.82 -13.52 1.80
N PHE A 127 -10.23 -14.46 0.96
CA PHE A 127 -11.20 -14.22 -0.10
C PHE A 127 -12.54 -13.69 0.44
N TRP A 128 -13.11 -14.34 1.45
CA TRP A 128 -14.38 -13.90 2.04
C TRP A 128 -14.26 -12.56 2.76
N ALA A 129 -13.17 -12.34 3.50
CA ALA A 129 -12.95 -11.08 4.19
C ALA A 129 -12.75 -9.89 3.23
N THR A 130 -12.22 -10.17 2.03
CA THR A 130 -11.97 -9.13 1.02
C THR A 130 -13.26 -8.54 0.47
N LYS A 131 -14.36 -9.31 0.43
CA LYS A 131 -15.63 -8.86 -0.16
C LYS A 131 -16.14 -7.56 0.46
N ALA A 132 -16.12 -7.44 1.79
CA ALA A 132 -16.59 -6.23 2.47
C ALA A 132 -15.75 -4.97 2.13
N THR A 133 -14.45 -5.15 1.84
CA THR A 133 -13.59 -4.04 1.38
C THR A 133 -13.93 -3.65 -0.06
N LEU A 134 -14.26 -4.62 -0.92
CA LEU A 134 -14.69 -4.36 -2.29
C LEU A 134 -16.08 -3.71 -2.35
N ASP A 135 -17.01 -4.17 -1.52
CA ASP A 135 -18.35 -3.57 -1.40
C ASP A 135 -18.25 -2.11 -0.93
N LEU A 136 -17.33 -1.81 0.00
CA LEU A 136 -17.04 -0.43 0.42
C LEU A 136 -16.47 0.42 -0.74
N ALA A 137 -15.50 -0.10 -1.48
CA ALA A 137 -14.92 0.61 -2.64
C ALA A 137 -15.97 0.88 -3.72
N ALA A 138 -16.79 -0.12 -4.04
CA ALA A 138 -17.90 0.02 -4.99
C ALA A 138 -18.94 1.03 -4.51
N GLY A 139 -19.31 1.01 -3.22
CA GLY A 139 -20.26 1.96 -2.64
C GLY A 139 -19.80 3.41 -2.69
N GLU A 140 -18.48 3.65 -2.71
CA GLU A 140 -17.87 4.97 -2.87
C GLU A 140 -17.44 5.26 -4.32
N ASN A 141 -17.85 4.44 -5.30
CA ASN A 141 -17.50 4.55 -6.72
C ASN A 141 -15.99 4.64 -6.97
N THR A 142 -15.18 3.96 -6.16
CA THR A 142 -13.71 3.97 -6.26
C THR A 142 -13.22 2.64 -6.83
N GLU A 143 -12.29 2.69 -7.78
CA GLU A 143 -11.73 1.47 -8.37
C GLU A 143 -10.90 0.69 -7.34
N ALA A 144 -11.09 -0.63 -7.29
CA ALA A 144 -10.30 -1.52 -6.44
C ALA A 144 -9.33 -2.39 -7.28
N LEU A 145 -8.09 -2.50 -6.79
CA LEU A 145 -7.05 -3.36 -7.31
C LEU A 145 -6.66 -4.41 -6.25
N LEU A 146 -7.02 -5.66 -6.50
CA LEU A 146 -6.65 -6.81 -5.68
C LEU A 146 -5.17 -7.14 -5.85
N VAL A 147 -4.45 -7.26 -4.74
CA VAL A 147 -3.02 -7.59 -4.73
C VAL A 147 -2.79 -8.86 -3.94
N LEU A 148 -2.36 -9.91 -4.63
CA LEU A 148 -1.94 -11.15 -3.98
C LEU A 148 -0.67 -10.91 -3.17
N ASN A 149 -0.83 -10.94 -1.84
CA ASN A 149 0.21 -10.69 -0.86
C ASN A 149 0.55 -11.97 -0.08
N ARG A 150 1.78 -12.06 0.41
CA ARG A 150 2.32 -13.21 1.16
C ARG A 150 2.09 -14.55 0.45
N VAL A 151 2.24 -14.56 -0.88
CA VAL A 151 2.05 -15.77 -1.69
C VAL A 151 3.10 -16.83 -1.29
N PRO A 152 2.69 -18.02 -0.82
CA PRO A 152 3.65 -19.08 -0.46
C PRO A 152 4.51 -19.50 -1.66
N PRO A 153 5.80 -19.86 -1.47
CA PRO A 153 6.72 -20.19 -2.57
C PRO A 153 6.27 -21.32 -3.52
N ARG A 154 5.43 -22.23 -3.01
CA ARG A 154 4.88 -23.37 -3.78
C ARG A 154 3.37 -23.24 -4.03
N ALA A 155 2.79 -22.07 -3.78
CA ALA A 155 1.39 -21.85 -4.06
C ALA A 155 1.17 -21.89 -5.57
N LYS A 156 0.54 -22.96 -6.04
CA LYS A 156 -0.06 -22.98 -7.38
C LYS A 156 -1.37 -22.22 -7.27
N LEU A 157 -1.46 -21.05 -7.91
CA LEU A 157 -2.75 -20.44 -8.16
C LEU A 157 -3.49 -21.40 -9.11
N THR A 158 -4.44 -22.16 -8.56
CA THR A 158 -5.26 -23.07 -9.36
C THR A 158 -6.18 -22.25 -10.27
N GLY A 159 -6.66 -22.87 -11.36
CA GLY A 159 -7.69 -22.26 -12.21
C GLY A 159 -8.89 -21.79 -11.37
N ALA A 160 -9.40 -22.67 -10.51
CA ALA A 160 -10.49 -22.37 -9.60
C ALA A 160 -10.26 -21.16 -8.66
N MET A 161 -9.02 -20.94 -8.19
CA MET A 161 -8.70 -19.75 -7.39
C MET A 161 -8.69 -18.48 -8.24
N THR A 162 -8.16 -18.58 -9.46
CA THR A 162 -8.14 -17.47 -10.43
C THR A 162 -9.55 -17.09 -10.84
N ASP A 163 -10.42 -18.07 -11.11
CA ASP A 163 -11.83 -17.87 -11.46
C ASP A 163 -12.60 -17.21 -10.31
N LYS A 164 -12.34 -17.65 -9.07
CA LYS A 164 -12.92 -17.02 -7.87
C LYS A 164 -12.48 -15.57 -7.74
N LEU A 165 -11.20 -15.27 -7.91
CA LEU A 165 -10.68 -13.89 -7.86
C LEU A 165 -11.31 -13.02 -8.96
N ALA A 166 -11.47 -13.53 -10.17
CA ALA A 166 -12.17 -12.84 -11.24
C ALA A 166 -13.64 -12.57 -10.89
N GLY A 167 -14.29 -13.51 -10.19
CA GLY A 167 -15.66 -13.38 -9.72
C GLY A 167 -15.88 -12.34 -8.60
N LEU A 168 -14.82 -11.75 -8.03
CA LEU A 168 -14.95 -10.70 -7.01
C LEU A 168 -15.31 -9.32 -7.59
N GLY A 169 -15.32 -9.16 -8.91
CA GLY A 169 -15.70 -7.90 -9.55
C GLY A 169 -14.64 -6.79 -9.43
N ALA A 170 -13.39 -7.13 -9.10
CA ALA A 170 -12.27 -6.19 -9.01
C ALA A 170 -11.11 -6.63 -9.91
N LYS A 171 -10.30 -5.67 -10.37
CA LYS A 171 -9.09 -5.97 -11.13
C LYS A 171 -8.07 -6.66 -10.22
N VAL A 172 -7.35 -7.63 -10.74
CA VAL A 172 -6.27 -8.32 -10.02
C VAL A 172 -4.93 -7.88 -10.59
N ALA A 173 -4.03 -7.41 -9.72
CA ALA A 173 -2.69 -7.04 -10.12
C ALA A 173 -1.94 -8.24 -10.71
N LYS A 174 -1.18 -7.99 -11.78
CA LYS A 174 -0.26 -8.96 -12.36
C LYS A 174 0.91 -9.22 -11.43
N ALA A 175 1.44 -8.16 -10.81
CA ALA A 175 2.45 -8.27 -9.77
C ALA A 175 1.88 -8.95 -8.52
N ARG A 176 2.71 -9.79 -7.90
CA ARG A 176 2.38 -10.53 -6.68
C ARG A 176 3.53 -10.39 -5.71
N ILE A 177 3.21 -10.37 -4.41
CA ILE A 177 4.20 -10.30 -3.36
C ILE A 177 4.30 -11.66 -2.69
N GLY A 178 5.48 -12.28 -2.76
CA GLY A 178 5.72 -13.55 -2.09
C GLY A 178 5.67 -13.46 -0.57
N ASN A 179 5.64 -14.59 0.12
CA ASN A 179 5.91 -14.62 1.55
C ASN A 179 7.42 -14.42 1.79
N ARG A 180 7.84 -13.15 1.88
CA ARG A 180 9.24 -12.74 1.90
C ARG A 180 9.65 -12.29 3.32
N VAL A 181 10.58 -13.00 3.94
CA VAL A 181 11.19 -12.59 5.23
C VAL A 181 11.86 -11.21 5.11
N ALA A 182 12.43 -10.90 3.95
CA ALA A 182 13.09 -9.62 3.67
C ALA A 182 12.18 -8.39 3.85
N LEU A 183 10.86 -8.52 3.68
CA LEU A 183 9.93 -7.40 3.88
C LEU A 183 9.82 -7.02 5.36
N ALA A 184 9.86 -7.98 6.27
CA ALA A 184 9.85 -7.71 7.71
C ALA A 184 11.24 -7.29 8.20
N ALA A 185 12.29 -8.00 7.76
CA ALA A 185 13.67 -7.69 8.14
C ALA A 185 14.08 -6.25 7.76
N SER A 186 13.74 -5.80 6.55
CA SER A 186 14.03 -4.43 6.12
C SER A 186 13.35 -3.37 7.00
N LEU A 187 12.09 -3.58 7.40
CA LEU A 187 11.40 -2.64 8.28
C LEU A 187 12.03 -2.57 9.68
N LEU A 188 12.58 -3.66 10.21
CA LEU A 188 13.30 -3.66 11.48
C LEU A 188 14.58 -2.81 11.43
N GLU A 189 15.17 -2.66 10.24
CA GLU A 189 16.35 -1.81 10.01
C GLU A 189 15.99 -0.38 9.55
N GLY A 190 14.71 0.00 9.61
CA GLY A 190 14.23 1.31 9.15
C GLY A 190 14.22 1.47 7.62
N LEU A 191 14.47 0.40 6.87
CA LEU A 191 14.62 0.42 5.42
C LEU A 191 13.36 -0.06 4.70
N GLY A 192 13.16 0.44 3.48
CA GLY A 192 12.33 -0.26 2.51
C GLY A 192 13.09 -1.44 1.91
N VAL A 193 12.38 -2.46 1.43
CA VAL A 193 13.02 -3.68 0.90
C VAL A 193 13.88 -3.41 -0.34
N THR A 194 13.56 -2.35 -1.08
CA THR A 194 14.35 -1.89 -2.24
C THR A 194 15.65 -1.19 -1.84
N GLU A 195 15.80 -0.78 -0.59
CA GLU A 195 17.05 -0.28 0.00
C GLU A 195 17.86 -1.42 0.61
N TYR A 196 17.17 -2.32 1.32
CA TYR A 196 17.75 -3.47 2.00
C TYR A 196 18.32 -4.52 1.03
N GLN A 197 17.55 -4.91 0.00
CA GLN A 197 17.96 -5.91 -1.00
C GLN A 197 17.62 -5.43 -2.41
N LYS A 198 18.42 -4.49 -2.94
CA LYS A 198 18.16 -3.76 -4.20
C LYS A 198 17.76 -4.65 -5.40
N SER A 199 18.34 -5.85 -5.50
CA SER A 199 18.13 -6.84 -6.56
C SER A 199 17.44 -8.13 -6.09
N GLY A 200 17.01 -8.21 -4.83
CA GLY A 200 16.31 -9.38 -4.30
C GLY A 200 14.89 -9.52 -4.86
N SER A 201 14.34 -10.74 -4.86
CA SER A 201 13.00 -11.00 -5.42
C SER A 201 11.92 -10.10 -4.81
N ALA A 202 11.99 -9.83 -3.50
CA ALA A 202 11.04 -8.94 -2.82
C ALA A 202 11.10 -7.50 -3.36
N ALA A 203 12.29 -6.98 -3.66
CA ALA A 203 12.45 -5.65 -4.24
C ALA A 203 11.96 -5.60 -5.69
N VAL A 204 12.19 -6.65 -6.48
CA VAL A 204 11.66 -6.76 -7.85
C VAL A 204 10.13 -6.78 -7.84
N GLU A 205 9.54 -7.58 -6.95
CA GLU A 205 8.08 -7.68 -6.76
C GLU A 205 7.46 -6.34 -6.36
N ILE A 206 8.04 -5.65 -5.37
CA ILE A 206 7.56 -4.33 -4.92
C ILE A 206 7.69 -3.29 -6.03
N LYS A 207 8.80 -3.25 -6.77
CA LYS A 207 8.97 -2.31 -7.91
C LYS A 207 7.94 -2.56 -9.01
N ALA A 208 7.68 -3.82 -9.34
CA ALA A 208 6.67 -4.18 -10.33
C ALA A 208 5.26 -3.75 -9.88
N LEU A 209 4.91 -4.03 -8.63
CA LEU A 209 3.62 -3.64 -8.06
C LEU A 209 3.47 -2.11 -7.98
N ALA A 210 4.52 -1.40 -7.54
CA ALA A 210 4.54 0.06 -7.46
C ALA A 210 4.26 0.70 -8.82
N ALA A 211 4.88 0.19 -9.89
CA ALA A 211 4.64 0.68 -11.25
C ALA A 211 3.23 0.37 -11.76
N GLU A 212 2.68 -0.80 -11.40
CA GLU A 212 1.33 -1.21 -11.78
C GLU A 212 0.25 -0.36 -11.09
N ILE A 213 0.39 -0.11 -9.79
CA ILE A 213 -0.55 0.71 -9.02
C ILE A 213 -0.61 2.14 -9.57
N LEU A 214 0.53 2.77 -9.87
CA LEU A 214 0.50 4.13 -10.44
C LEU A 214 -0.21 4.18 -11.79
N LYS A 215 -0.15 3.12 -12.60
CA LYS A 215 -0.90 3.06 -13.86
C LYS A 215 -2.40 2.91 -13.63
N ALA A 216 -2.80 2.20 -12.57
CA ALA A 216 -4.20 2.04 -12.20
C ALA A 216 -4.80 3.35 -11.64
N ALA A 217 -3.99 4.18 -10.99
CA ALA A 217 -4.40 5.47 -10.42
C ALA A 217 -4.46 6.64 -11.42
N GLY A 218 -4.27 6.41 -12.73
CA GLY A 218 -4.18 7.46 -13.77
C GLY A 218 -2.75 7.95 -14.05
#